data_AF-A0A2V9FYN9-F1
#
_entry.id   AF-A0A2V9FYN9-F1
#
_cell.length_a   1.000
_cell.length_b   1.000
_cell.length_c   1.000
_cell.angle_alpha   90.00
_cell.angle_beta   90.00
_cell.angle_gamma   90.00
#
_symmetry.space_group_name_H-M   'P 1'
#
loop_
_entity.id
_entity.type
_entity.pdbx_description
1 polymer ?
#
loop_
_entity_poly.entity_id
_entity_poly.type
_entity_poly.pdbx_seq_one_letter_code
_entity_poly.pdbx_strand_id
1 'polypeptide(L)' 'LIEAIVPDDSNPSFAKLVDVHMLVLLGGRQRTQREHMEFLAKADFRLQREIAVGGDFSILEAVAV' A
#
# COMPACT_ATOMS: atom_id res chain seq x y z
N LEU A 1 -2.54 -7.81 -3.78
CA LEU A 1 -3.33 -6.55 -3.74
C LEU A 1 -2.83 -5.62 -4.85
N ILE A 2 -3.65 -4.66 -5.30
CA ILE A 2 -3.24 -3.60 -6.23
C ILE A 2 -3.51 -2.27 -5.50
N GLU A 3 -2.47 -1.55 -5.13
CA GLU A 3 -2.58 -0.42 -4.19
C GLU A 3 -1.62 0.71 -4.58
N ALA A 4 -1.96 1.93 -4.15
CA ALA A 4 -1.07 3.09 -4.24
C ALA A 4 -0.19 3.13 -2.97
N ILE A 5 1.07 2.71 -3.10
CA ILE A 5 1.97 2.57 -1.95
C ILE A 5 2.46 3.93 -1.49
N VAL A 6 2.26 4.23 -0.21
CA VAL A 6 2.75 5.48 0.39
C VAL A 6 4.28 5.38 0.56
N PRO A 7 5.07 6.26 -0.07
CA PRO A 7 6.51 6.26 0.10
C PRO A 7 6.91 6.78 1.49
N ASP A 8 8.00 6.25 2.05
CA ASP A 8 8.54 6.61 3.36
C ASP A 8 9.31 7.95 3.38
N ASP A 9 9.28 8.73 2.29
CA ASP A 9 9.92 10.04 2.19
C ASP A 9 8.92 11.19 2.36
N SER A 10 9.37 12.44 2.23
CA SER A 10 8.51 13.64 2.27
C SER A 10 8.23 14.26 0.90
N ASN A 11 8.61 13.59 -0.19
CA ASN A 11 8.41 14.11 -1.53
C ASN A 11 6.92 14.07 -1.93
N PRO A 12 6.48 14.94 -2.87
CA PRO A 12 5.15 14.86 -3.43
C PRO A 12 4.89 13.48 -4.04
N SER A 13 3.72 12.91 -3.74
CA SER A 13 3.30 11.60 -4.23
C SER A 13 1.79 11.57 -4.37
N PHE A 14 1.29 10.98 -5.45
CA PHE A 14 -0.13 10.75 -5.66
C PHE A 14 -0.74 9.91 -4.52
N ALA A 15 -0.02 8.91 -4.01
CA ALA A 15 -0.48 8.05 -2.92
C ALA A 15 -0.81 8.86 -1.64
N LYS A 16 -0.04 9.92 -1.34
CA LYS A 16 -0.31 10.82 -0.20
C LYS A 16 -1.57 11.66 -0.39
N LEU A 17 -1.87 12.07 -1.64
CA LEU A 17 -3.12 12.76 -1.96
C LEU A 17 -4.32 11.82 -1.83
N VAL A 18 -4.19 10.58 -2.33
CA VAL A 18 -5.21 9.55 -2.19
C VAL A 18 -5.43 9.19 -0.71
N ASP A 19 -4.40 9.17 0.12
CA ASP A 19 -4.52 8.92 1.57
C ASP A 19 -5.48 9.92 2.23
N VAL A 20 -5.29 11.22 1.96
CA VAL A 20 -6.18 12.28 2.47
C VAL A 20 -7.61 12.11 1.91
N HIS A 21 -7.77 11.78 0.63
CA HIS A 21 -9.09 11.50 0.07
C HIS A 21 -9.78 10.31 0.76
N MET A 22 -9.06 9.22 1.01
CA MET A 22 -9.59 8.06 1.72
C MET A 22 -9.98 8.42 3.15
N LEU A 23 -9.16 9.19 3.85
CA LEU A 23 -9.45 9.66 5.20
C LEU A 23 -10.75 10.49 5.23
N VAL A 24 -10.88 11.46 4.34
CA VAL A 24 -12.02 12.39 4.33
C VAL A 24 -13.31 11.70 3.87
N LEU A 25 -13.25 10.88 2.83
CA LEU A 25 -14.45 10.34 2.20
C LEU A 25 -14.92 9.04 2.85
N LEU A 26 -14.00 8.20 3.32
CA LEU A 26 -14.28 6.82 3.73
C LEU A 26 -13.77 6.49 5.15
N GLY A 27 -13.08 7.42 5.83
CA GLY A 27 -12.36 7.13 7.07
C GLY A 27 -11.22 6.12 6.88
N GLY A 28 -10.79 5.92 5.63
CA GLY A 28 -9.75 4.97 5.26
C GLY A 28 -8.35 5.55 5.38
N ARG A 29 -7.36 4.72 5.04
CA ARG A 29 -5.97 5.12 4.92
C ARG A 29 -5.27 4.29 3.85
N GLN A 30 -4.38 4.93 3.10
CA GLN A 30 -3.35 4.24 2.33
C GLN A 30 -2.27 3.73 3.29
N ARG A 31 -1.41 2.83 2.80
CA ARG A 31 -0.40 2.16 3.62
C ARG A 31 0.95 2.20 2.94
N THR A 32 2.00 2.26 3.76
CA THR A 32 3.35 2.00 3.26
C THR A 32 3.53 0.50 2.99
N GLN A 33 4.61 0.13 2.27
CA GLN A 33 4.93 -1.27 2.03
C GLN A 33 5.07 -2.04 3.36
N ARG A 34 5.71 -1.45 4.37
CA ARG A 34 5.88 -2.05 5.69
C ARG A 34 4.56 -2.32 6.39
N GLU A 35 3.64 -1.37 6.35
CA GLU A 35 2.31 -1.56 6.94
C GLU A 35 1.50 -2.65 6.21
N HIS A 36 1.68 -2.80 4.90
CA HIS A 36 1.09 -3.91 4.15
C HIS A 36 1.69 -5.26 4.56
N MET A 37 2.99 -5.35 4.77
CA MET A 37 3.62 -6.58 5.29
C MET A 37 3.02 -6.98 6.64
N GLU A 38 2.91 -6.03 7.57
CA GLU A 38 2.32 -6.25 8.89
C GLU A 38 0.83 -6.61 8.82
N PHE A 39 0.09 -6.00 7.89
CA PHE A 39 -1.32 -6.30 7.66
C PHE A 39 -1.53 -7.71 7.11
N LEU A 40 -0.73 -8.11 6.10
CA LEU A 40 -0.77 -9.44 5.51
C LEU A 40 -0.39 -10.52 6.52
N ALA A 41 0.63 -10.26 7.34
CA ALA A 41 1.08 -11.20 8.37
C ALA A 41 -0.03 -11.52 9.39
N LYS A 42 -0.91 -10.57 9.70
CA LYS A 42 -2.09 -10.81 10.58
C LYS A 42 -3.15 -11.70 9.96
N ALA A 43 -3.08 -11.93 8.65
CA ALA A 43 -4.01 -12.75 7.89
C ALA A 43 -3.37 -14.07 7.41
N ASP A 44 -2.24 -14.48 7.98
CA ASP A 44 -1.47 -15.67 7.56
C ASP A 44 -0.97 -15.60 6.11
N PHE A 45 -0.60 -14.40 5.65
CA PHE A 45 0.08 -14.20 4.37
C PHE A 45 1.44 -13.52 4.57
N ARG A 46 2.41 -13.90 3.73
CA ARG A 46 3.71 -13.23 3.63
C ARG A 46 3.80 -12.47 2.32
N LEU A 47 4.13 -11.18 2.38
CA LEU A 47 4.45 -10.40 1.18
C LEU A 47 5.70 -10.99 0.52
N GLN A 48 5.58 -11.38 -0.75
CA GLN A 48 6.66 -11.98 -1.53
C GLN A 48 7.41 -10.94 -2.36
N ARG A 49 6.68 -10.06 -3.04
CA ARG A 49 7.25 -8.99 -3.85
C ARG A 49 6.25 -7.86 -4.09
N GLU A 50 6.79 -6.67 -4.29
CA GLU A 50 6.08 -5.54 -4.88
C GLU A 50 6.51 -5.41 -6.35
N ILE A 51 5.55 -5.24 -7.25
CA ILE A 51 5.78 -5.06 -8.68
C ILE A 51 5.21 -3.70 -9.08
N ALA A 52 6.07 -2.79 -9.51
CA ALA A 52 5.63 -1.52 -10.10
C ALA A 52 4.99 -1.77 -11.47
N VAL A 53 3.75 -1.31 -11.65
CA VAL A 53 2.97 -1.54 -12.89
C VAL A 53 3.10 -0.37 -13.88
N GLY A 54 3.80 0.69 -13.49
CA GLY A 54 3.80 1.98 -14.18
C GLY A 54 2.65 2.87 -13.71
N GLY A 55 2.92 4.16 -13.49
CA GLY A 55 1.99 5.07 -12.79
C GLY A 55 2.11 4.96 -11.26
N ASP A 56 1.06 5.35 -10.54
CA ASP A 56 1.08 5.50 -9.09
C ASP A 56 0.62 4.24 -8.30
N PHE A 57 0.53 3.09 -8.97
CA PHE A 57 0.05 1.83 -8.37
C PHE A 57 1.08 0.70 -8.48
N SER A 58 1.08 -0.16 -7.47
CA SER A 58 1.89 -1.38 -7.39
C SER A 58 1.03 -2.61 -7.17
N ILE A 59 1.49 -3.75 -7.68
CA ILE A 59 0.96 -5.08 -7.31
C ILE A 59 1.77 -5.61 -6.13
N LEU A 60 1.08 -5.88 -5.02
CA LEU A 60 1.62 -6.60 -3.87
C LEU A 60 1.27 -8.08 -3.99
N GLU A 61 2.25 -8.91 -4.35
CA GLU A 61 2.10 -10.37 -4.41
C GLU A 61 2.40 -10.97 -3.03
N ALA A 62 1.48 -11.78 -2.53
CA ALA A 62 1.61 -12.44 -1.23
C ALA A 62 1.24 -13.92 -1.35
N VAL A 63 1.84 -14.74 -0.50
CA VAL A 63 1.61 -16.19 -0.43
C VAL A 63 1.09 -16.56 0.96
N ALA A 64 0.21 -17.56 1.04
CA ALA A 64 -0.25 -18.10 2.31
C ALA A 64 0.92 -18.72 3.08
N VAL A 65 0.88 -18.62 4.40
CA VAL A 65 1.83 -19.21 5.34
C VAL A 65 1.22 -20.44 5.99
#